data_AF-A0A842TJW4-F1
#
_entry.id   AF-A0A842TJW4-F1
#
_cell.length_a   1.000
_cell.length_b   1.000
_cell.length_c   1.000
_cell.angle_alpha   90.00
_cell.angle_beta   90.00
_cell.angle_gamma   90.00
#
_symmetry.space_group_name_H-M   'P 1'
#
loop_
_entity.id
_entity.type
_entity.pdbx_description
1 polymer ?
#
loop_
_entity_poly.entity_id
_entity_poly.type
_entity_poly.pdbx_seq_one_letter_code
_entity_poly.pdbx_strand_id
1 'polypeptide(L)' 'MLNKYPLLINNRPNMKITFDDFKILSFCNGMTDIKTIMKETGMSKLKVLMILKKYQKRGKMRIKYTIGAK' A
#
# COMPACT_ATOMS: atom_id res chain seq x y z
N MET A 1 -16.97 7.33 -4.30
CA MET A 1 -16.18 6.54 -3.32
C MET A 1 -14.81 7.18 -3.20
N LEU A 2 -14.24 7.31 -2.00
CA LEU A 2 -12.86 7.78 -1.82
C LEU A 2 -11.90 6.64 -2.15
N ASN A 3 -11.11 6.79 -3.20
CA ASN A 3 -10.10 5.82 -3.57
C ASN A 3 -8.80 6.16 -2.82
N LYS A 4 -8.13 5.11 -2.32
CA LYS A 4 -6.91 5.22 -1.51
C LYS A 4 -5.72 4.70 -2.32
N TYR A 5 -4.71 5.53 -2.48
CA TYR A 5 -3.53 5.25 -3.28
C TYR A 5 -2.29 5.30 -2.40
N PRO A 6 -1.79 4.15 -1.92
CA PRO A 6 -0.59 4.10 -1.11
C PRO A 6 0.64 4.41 -1.96
N LEU A 7 1.50 5.28 -1.44
CA LEU A 7 2.79 5.66 -1.98
C LEU A 7 3.87 5.33 -0.95
N LEU A 8 4.80 4.45 -1.31
CA LEU A 8 6.00 4.17 -0.54
C LEU A 8 7.02 5.28 -0.76
N ILE A 9 7.44 5.95 0.31
CA ILE A 9 8.28 7.16 0.25
C ILE A 9 9.76 6.82 0.37
N ASN A 10 10.09 5.72 1.07
CA ASN A 10 11.46 5.44 1.44
C ASN A 10 11.74 3.94 1.42
N ASN A 11 12.26 3.46 0.28
CA ASN A 11 12.67 2.08 0.09
C ASN A 11 14.15 1.94 0.48
N ARG A 12 14.45 2.04 1.79
CA ARG A 12 15.82 1.84 2.25
C ARG A 12 16.23 0.37 2.03
N PRO A 13 17.42 0.09 1.45
CA PRO A 13 17.85 -1.26 1.09
C PRO A 13 17.97 -2.22 2.28
N ASN A 14 18.17 -1.73 3.51
CA ASN A 14 18.28 -2.57 4.72
C ASN A 14 16.96 -2.78 5.48
N MET A 15 15.81 -2.54 4.84
CA MET A 15 14.54 -2.81 5.49
C MET A 15 14.25 -4.31 5.51
N LYS A 16 14.29 -4.95 6.69
CA LYS A 16 13.80 -6.32 6.86
C LYS A 16 12.30 -6.36 6.51
N ILE A 17 12.00 -6.82 5.30
CA ILE A 17 10.65 -6.98 4.76
C ILE A 17 10.37 -8.46 4.55
N THR A 18 9.15 -8.88 4.91
CA THR A 18 8.66 -10.22 4.59
C THR A 18 8.30 -10.28 3.11
N PHE A 19 8.19 -11.48 2.55
CA PHE A 19 7.76 -11.67 1.17
C PHE A 19 6.36 -11.08 0.90
N ASP A 20 5.46 -11.19 1.89
CA ASP A 20 4.12 -10.60 1.82
C ASP A 20 4.15 -9.07 1.82
N ASP A 21 4.98 -8.48 2.69
CA ASP A 21 5.20 -7.03 2.72
C ASP A 21 5.74 -6.58 1.35
N PHE A 22 6.76 -7.28 0.82
CA PHE A 22 7.34 -6.96 -0.49
C PHE A 22 6.29 -6.95 -1.60
N LYS A 23 5.46 -8.01 -1.72
CA LYS A 23 4.39 -8.06 -2.72
C LYS A 23 3.48 -6.85 -2.68
N ILE A 24 2.98 -6.47 -1.50
CA ILE A 24 2.06 -5.32 -1.37
C ILE A 24 2.78 -3.99 -1.66
N LEU A 25 4.00 -3.85 -1.14
CA LEU A 25 4.79 -2.62 -1.28
C LEU A 25 5.19 -2.34 -2.73
N SER A 26 5.45 -3.38 -3.54
CA SER A 26 5.76 -3.24 -4.96
C SER A 26 4.65 -2.56 -5.76
N PHE A 27 3.40 -2.63 -5.30
CA PHE A 27 2.27 -1.92 -5.92
C PHE A 27 1.98 -0.54 -5.32
N CYS A 28 2.65 -0.15 -4.24
CA CYS A 28 2.44 1.12 -3.53
C CYS A 28 3.17 2.29 -4.19
N ASN A 29 2.79 2.62 -5.42
CA ASN A 29 3.39 3.66 -6.26
C ASN A 29 2.59 4.99 -6.28
N GLY A 30 1.51 5.10 -5.50
CA GLY A 30 0.62 6.26 -5.47
C GLY A 30 -0.37 6.36 -6.64
N MET A 31 -0.40 5.38 -7.54
CA MET A 31 -1.33 5.27 -8.68
C MET A 31 -2.21 4.01 -8.60
N THR A 32 -1.74 2.96 -7.95
CA THR A 32 -2.51 1.74 -7.70
C THR A 32 -3.41 1.93 -6.49
N ASP A 33 -4.70 1.60 -6.60
CA ASP A 33 -5.63 1.65 -5.47
C ASP A 33 -5.59 0.36 -4.63
N ILE A 34 -6.10 0.44 -3.39
CA ILE A 34 -6.11 -0.74 -2.49
C ILE A 34 -6.87 -1.93 -3.08
N LYS A 35 -7.94 -1.70 -3.85
CA LYS A 35 -8.72 -2.79 -4.45
C LYS A 35 -7.90 -3.54 -5.51
N THR A 36 -7.18 -2.82 -6.36
CA THR A 36 -6.27 -3.42 -7.34
C THR A 36 -5.14 -4.16 -6.64
N ILE A 37 -4.55 -3.59 -5.58
CA ILE A 37 -3.52 -4.28 -4.79
C ILE A 37 -4.05 -5.61 -4.23
N MET A 38 -5.28 -5.62 -3.70
CA MET A 38 -5.90 -6.86 -3.21
C MET A 38 -6.07 -7.90 -4.32
N LYS A 39 -6.50 -7.46 -5.52
CA LYS A 39 -6.71 -8.34 -6.68
C LYS A 39 -5.38 -8.93 -7.17
N GLU A 40 -4.35 -8.10 -7.35
CA GLU A 40 -3.03 -8.52 -7.86
C GLU A 40 -2.26 -9.40 -6.87
N THR A 41 -2.40 -9.12 -5.57
CA THR A 41 -1.70 -9.89 -4.53
C THR A 41 -2.47 -11.14 -4.08
N GLY A 42 -3.77 -11.24 -4.38
CA GLY A 42 -4.66 -12.28 -3.87
C GLY A 42 -4.88 -12.23 -2.35
N MET A 43 -4.47 -11.14 -1.69
CA MET A 43 -4.52 -11.02 -0.23
C MET A 43 -5.81 -10.41 0.27
N SER A 44 -6.20 -10.79 1.48
CA SER A 44 -7.38 -10.23 2.14
C SER A 44 -7.20 -8.73 2.42
N LYS A 45 -8.32 -8.00 2.37
CA LYS A 45 -8.36 -6.55 2.68
C LYS A 45 -7.71 -6.22 4.02
N LEU A 46 -7.96 -7.05 5.04
CA LEU A 46 -7.44 -6.84 6.39
C LEU A 46 -5.91 -6.94 6.40
N LYS A 47 -5.33 -7.94 5.73
CA LYS A 47 -3.89 -8.12 5.61
C LYS A 47 -3.22 -6.95 4.88
N VAL A 48 -3.78 -6.54 3.74
CA VAL A 48 -3.30 -5.38 2.98
C VAL A 48 -3.32 -4.13 3.86
N LEU A 49 -4.47 -3.81 4.49
CA LEU A 49 -4.60 -2.64 5.35
C LEU A 49 -3.65 -2.66 6.55
N MET A 50 -3.44 -3.83 7.17
CA MET A 50 -2.52 -3.99 8.29
C MET A 50 -1.08 -3.65 7.90
N ILE A 51 -0.65 -4.12 6.72
CA ILE A 51 0.67 -3.82 6.17
C ILE A 51 0.75 -2.32 5.83
N LEU A 52 -0.19 -1.76 5.08
CA LEU A 52 -0.18 -0.33 4.78
C LEU A 52 -0.10 0.54 6.05
N LYS A 53 -0.87 0.20 7.09
CA LYS A 53 -0.87 0.91 8.39
C LYS A 53 0.46 0.75 9.13
N LYS A 54 1.09 -0.42 9.09
CA LYS A 54 2.44 -0.67 9.66
C LYS A 54 3.48 0.26 9.06
N TYR A 55 3.45 0.47 7.74
CA TYR A 55 4.42 1.33 7.04
C TYR A 55 4.07 2.82 7.16
N GLN A 56 2.78 3.15 7.23
CA GLN A 56 2.31 4.50 7.50
C GLN A 56 2.74 4.98 8.89
N LYS A 57 2.56 4.16 9.94
CA LYS A 57 3.03 4.47 11.31
C LYS A 57 4.53 4.71 11.41
N ARG A 58 5.31 4.05 10.54
CA ARG A 58 6.77 4.21 10.46
C ARG A 58 7.21 5.44 9.65
N GLY A 59 6.26 6.24 9.16
CA GLY A 59 6.55 7.39 8.29
C GLY A 59 7.07 7.01 6.90
N LYS A 60 6.99 5.73 6.51
CA LYS A 60 7.51 5.22 5.25
C LYS A 60 6.49 5.24 4.12
N MET A 61 5.21 5.46 4.44
CA MET A 61 4.12 5.41 3.49
C MET A 61 3.17 6.58 3.65
N ARG A 62 2.76 7.16 2.52
CA ARG A 62 1.69 8.16 2.42
C ARG A 62 0.51 7.53 1.67
N ILE A 63 -0.70 7.78 2.14
CA ILE A 63 -1.91 7.36 1.43
C ILE A 63 -2.55 8.62 0.85
N LYS A 64 -2.59 8.72 -0.47
CA LYS A 64 -3.34 9.78 -1.15
C LYS A 64 -4.80 9.37 -1.25
N TYR A 65 -5.68 10.35 -1.06
CA TYR A 65 -7.12 10.18 -1.23
C TYR A 65 -7.51 10.96 -2.47
N THR A 66 -8.14 10.30 -3.44
CA THR A 66 -8.82 11.01 -4.52
C THR A 66 -10.31 10.72 -4.45
N ILE A 67 -11.08 11.78 -4.67
CA ILE A 67 -12.52 11.68 -4.89
C ILE A 67 -12.63 11.25 -6.35
N GLY A 68 -13.04 10.01 -6.60
CA GLY A 68 -13.41 9.62 -7.96
C GLY A 68 -14.55 10.52 -8.39
N ALA A 69 -14.32 11.38 -9.39
CA ALA A 69 -15.37 12.09 -10.09
C ALA A 69 -16.33 11.02 -10.64
N LYS A 70 -17.60 11.17 -10.28
CA LYS A 70 -18.67 10.22 -10.57
C LYS A 70 -19.12 10.40 -12.01
#